data_AF-A0A3B9BXB6-F1
#
_entry.id   AF-A0A3B9BXB6-F1
#
_cell.length_a   1.000
_cell.length_b   1.000
_cell.length_c   1.000
_cell.angle_alpha   90.00
_cell.angle_beta   90.00
_cell.angle_gamma   90.00
#
_symmetry.space_group_name_H-M   'P 1'
#
loop_
_entity.id
_entity.type
_entity.pdbx_description
1 polymer ?
#
loop_
_entity_poly.entity_id
_entity_poly.type
_entity_poly.pdbx_seq_one_letter_code
_entity_poly.pdbx_strand_id
1 'polypeptide(L)'
;MGYLHWGKNQHMFLFQAEADILRNLILQPENYLHPFILLPLFGQVLLLVAFIRPKVANWIQITGMLCLALIIFMILFIGIIEPSWKMILSASPFTLVCCWHVLAMIQTRRPVKKIIV
;
A
#
# COMPACT_ATOMS: atom_id res chain seq x y z
N MET A 1 -1.74 -11.22 -6.06
CA MET A 1 -1.16 -11.59 -4.75
C MET A 1 0.26 -11.09 -4.75
N GLY A 2 0.62 -10.17 -3.84
CA GLY A 2 1.95 -9.57 -3.78
C GLY A 2 3.04 -10.60 -3.51
N TYR A 3 4.18 -10.53 -4.18
CA TYR A 3 5.30 -11.46 -4.06
C TYR A 3 6.56 -10.70 -3.65
N LEU A 4 7.25 -11.21 -2.64
CA LEU A 4 8.51 -10.68 -2.14
C LEU A 4 9.59 -11.73 -2.32
N HIS A 5 10.71 -11.33 -2.91
CA HIS A 5 11.93 -12.14 -3.03
C HIS A 5 13.08 -11.34 -2.44
N TRP A 6 13.95 -11.99 -1.68
CA TRP A 6 15.14 -11.37 -1.13
C TRP A 6 16.22 -12.42 -0.83
N GLY A 7 17.48 -11.99 -0.83
CA GLY A 7 18.60 -12.90 -0.63
C GLY A 7 18.67 -13.98 -1.73
N LYS A 8 19.37 -15.08 -1.47
CA LYS A 8 19.59 -16.09 -2.52
C LYS A 8 18.39 -17.00 -2.81
N ASN A 9 17.58 -17.30 -1.79
CA ASN A 9 16.51 -18.31 -1.89
C ASN A 9 15.25 -17.96 -1.07
N GLN A 10 15.19 -16.78 -0.44
CA GLN A 10 14.04 -16.43 0.38
C GLN A 10 12.97 -15.78 -0.50
N HIS A 11 11.76 -16.29 -0.36
CA HIS A 11 10.61 -15.77 -1.06
C HIS A 11 9.36 -16.02 -0.24
N MET A 12 8.44 -15.08 -0.30
CA MET A 12 7.21 -15.14 0.47
C MET A 12 6.15 -14.28 -0.21
N PHE A 13 4.89 -14.70 -0.13
CA PHE A 13 3.79 -13.82 -0.53
C PHE A 13 3.53 -12.76 0.53
N LEU A 14 3.09 -11.57 0.13
CA LEU A 14 2.82 -10.47 1.04
C LEU A 14 1.79 -10.84 2.13
N PHE A 15 0.76 -11.63 1.79
CA PHE A 15 -0.21 -12.09 2.79
C PHE A 15 0.38 -13.08 3.81
N GLN A 16 1.39 -13.87 3.42
CA GLN A 16 2.10 -14.77 4.33
C GLN A 16 2.96 -13.94 5.28
N ALA A 17 3.68 -12.95 4.75
CA ALA A 17 4.46 -12.01 5.56
C ALA A 17 3.57 -11.25 6.55
N GLU A 18 2.37 -10.84 6.14
CA GLU A 18 1.39 -10.20 7.02
C GLU A 18 0.90 -11.15 8.12
N ALA A 19 0.57 -12.39 7.78
CA ALA A 19 0.14 -13.39 8.77
C ALA A 19 1.25 -13.68 9.79
N ASP A 20 2.50 -13.81 9.33
CA ASP A 20 3.66 -14.00 10.19
C ASP A 20 3.88 -12.78 11.10
N ILE A 21 3.78 -11.57 10.56
CA ILE A 21 3.85 -10.32 11.32
C ILE A 21 2.76 -10.28 12.40
N LEU A 22 1.50 -10.55 12.05
CA LEU A 22 0.38 -10.49 12.99
C LEU A 22 0.53 -11.52 14.11
N ARG A 23 0.96 -12.74 13.77
CA ARG A 23 1.24 -13.80 14.75
C ARG A 23 2.36 -13.37 15.71
N ASN A 24 3.46 -12.86 15.17
CA ASN A 24 4.63 -12.51 15.97
C ASN A 24 4.45 -11.21 16.76
N LEU A 25 3.62 -10.29 16.29
CA LEU A 25 3.23 -9.09 17.03
C LEU A 25 2.49 -9.44 18.33
N ILE A 26 1.74 -10.55 18.36
CA ILE A 26 1.05 -11.04 19.57
C ILE A 26 2.02 -11.78 20.50
N LEU A 27 2.92 -12.59 19.95
CA LEU A 27 3.82 -13.45 20.73
C LEU A 27 5.04 -12.70 21.28
N GLN A 28 5.58 -11.73 20.53
CA GLN A 28 6.82 -10.99 20.82
C GLN A 28 6.71 -9.53 20.35
N PRO A 29 5.82 -8.72 20.97
CA PRO A 29 5.52 -7.37 20.50
C PRO A 29 6.76 -6.48 20.43
N GLU A 30 7.69 -6.56 21.38
CA GLU A 30 8.89 -5.70 21.39
C GLU A 30 9.71 -5.74 20.10
N ASN A 31 9.74 -6.88 19.41
CA ASN A 31 10.51 -7.08 18.18
C ASN A 31 9.80 -6.59 16.91
N TYR A 32 8.48 -6.34 16.98
CA TYR A 32 7.63 -6.04 15.83
C TYR A 32 7.01 -4.63 15.87
N LEU A 33 7.32 -3.84 16.91
CA LEU A 33 6.98 -2.42 17.02
C LEU A 33 7.88 -1.53 16.15
N HIS A 34 8.10 -1.90 14.89
CA HIS A 34 8.87 -1.10 13.94
C HIS A 34 7.93 -0.26 13.04
N PRO A 35 8.25 1.01 12.73
CA PRO A 35 7.43 1.85 11.86
C PRO A 35 7.10 1.22 10.50
N PHE A 36 8.06 0.53 9.86
CA PHE A 36 7.81 -0.18 8.58
C PHE A 36 6.83 -1.37 8.67
N ILE A 37 6.54 -1.86 9.88
CA ILE A 37 5.54 -2.90 10.12
C ILE A 37 4.20 -2.25 10.49
N LEU A 38 4.24 -1.28 11.41
CA LEU A 38 3.03 -0.64 11.92
C LEU A 38 2.35 0.28 10.89
N LEU A 39 3.13 0.97 10.06
CA LEU A 39 2.62 1.88 9.04
C LEU A 39 1.72 1.17 8.00
N PRO A 40 2.14 0.07 7.35
CA PRO A 40 1.27 -0.65 6.42
C PRO A 40 0.05 -1.26 7.14
N LEU A 41 0.22 -1.84 8.33
CA LEU A 41 -0.90 -2.37 9.12
C LEU A 41 -1.94 -1.28 9.44
N PHE A 42 -1.47 -0.10 9.85
CA PHE A 42 -2.33 1.05 10.10
C PHE A 42 -3.05 1.50 8.82
N GLY A 43 -2.34 1.54 7.69
CA GLY A 43 -2.93 1.85 6.38
C GLY A 43 -4.06 0.88 6.02
N GLN A 44 -3.88 -0.42 6.26
CA GLN A 44 -4.91 -1.44 6.05
C GLN A 44 -6.13 -1.20 6.94
N VAL A 45 -5.95 -0.89 8.22
CA VAL A 45 -7.05 -0.57 9.13
C VAL A 45 -7.84 0.65 8.63
N LEU A 46 -7.16 1.72 8.20
CA LEU A 46 -7.82 2.90 7.66
C LEU A 46 -8.65 2.59 6.41
N LEU A 47 -8.13 1.77 5.49
CA LEU A 47 -8.86 1.36 4.29
C LEU A 47 -10.05 0.44 4.61
N LEU A 48 -9.92 -0.46 5.58
CA LEU A 48 -11.03 -1.29 6.05
C LEU A 48 -12.15 -0.43 6.66
N VAL A 49 -11.79 0.55 7.49
CA VAL A 49 -12.75 1.51 8.05
C VAL A 49 -13.43 2.31 6.94
N ALA A 50 -12.66 2.75 5.94
CA ALA A 50 -13.18 3.48 4.81
C ALA A 50 -14.12 2.65 3.92
N PHE A 51 -13.83 1.36 3.76
CA PHE A 51 -14.66 0.43 2.99
C PHE A 51 -16.01 0.17 3.67
N ILE A 52 -16.02 0.00 5.00
CA ILE A 52 -17.24 -0.28 5.75
C ILE A 52 -18.11 0.98 5.91
N ARG A 53 -17.51 2.18 5.89
CA ARG A 53 -18.23 3.44 6.10
C ARG A 53 -18.40 4.22 4.78
N PRO A 54 -19.59 4.21 4.16
CA PRO A 54 -19.83 4.85 2.86
C PRO A 54 -19.68 6.39 2.86
N LYS A 55 -19.63 7.03 4.04
CA LYS A 55 -19.44 8.49 4.21
C LYS A 55 -18.10 8.85 4.86
N VAL A 56 -17.09 8.00 4.74
CA VAL A 56 -15.76 8.31 5.29
C VAL A 56 -15.16 9.53 4.57
N ALA A 57 -14.42 10.37 5.30
CA ALA A 57 -13.73 11.49 4.70
C ALA A 57 -12.66 11.03 3.70
N ASN A 58 -12.56 11.69 2.55
CA ASN A 58 -11.59 11.38 1.49
C ASN A 58 -10.13 11.32 2.01
N TRP A 59 -9.79 12.09 3.04
CA TRP A 59 -8.47 12.05 3.67
C TRP A 59 -8.13 10.72 4.32
N ILE A 60 -9.09 10.02 4.93
CA ILE A 60 -8.84 8.71 5.56
C ILE A 60 -8.47 7.67 4.50
N GLN A 61 -9.20 7.67 3.38
CA GLN A 61 -8.91 6.82 2.23
C GLN A 61 -7.52 7.12 1.65
N ILE A 62 -7.22 8.41 1.41
CA ILE A 62 -5.91 8.84 0.87
C ILE A 62 -4.78 8.41 1.81
N THR A 63 -4.89 8.69 3.11
CA THR A 63 -3.86 8.34 4.09
C THR A 63 -3.63 6.83 4.14
N GLY A 64 -4.72 6.04 4.18
CA GLY A 64 -4.62 4.58 4.14
C GLY A 64 -3.92 4.06 2.88
N MET A 65 -4.28 4.61 1.72
CA MET A 65 -3.62 4.28 0.44
C MET A 65 -2.15 4.69 0.42
N LEU A 66 -1.80 5.89 0.91
CA LEU A 66 -0.42 6.39 0.92
C LEU A 66 0.49 5.55 1.83
N CYS A 67 0.02 5.16 3.02
CA CYS A 67 0.75 4.29 3.93
C CYS A 67 1.14 2.97 3.25
N LEU A 68 0.20 2.35 2.52
CA LEU A 68 0.46 1.11 1.79
C LEU A 68 1.30 1.33 0.53
N ALA A 69 1.02 2.41 -0.21
CA ALA A 69 1.75 2.75 -1.42
C ALA A 69 3.23 2.96 -1.17
N LEU A 70 3.62 3.54 -0.03
CA LEU A 70 5.02 3.69 0.34
C LEU A 70 5.76 2.33 0.38
N ILE A 71 5.17 1.34 1.04
CA ILE A 71 5.78 -0.01 1.16
C ILE A 71 5.75 -0.73 -0.18
N ILE A 72 4.63 -0.71 -0.90
CA ILE A 72 4.50 -1.36 -2.21
C ILE A 72 5.45 -0.73 -3.24
N PHE A 73 5.64 0.58 -3.20
CA PHE A 73 6.59 1.27 -4.07
C PHE A 73 8.03 0.86 -3.74
N MET A 74 8.38 0.69 -2.47
CA MET A 74 9.68 0.12 -2.08
C MET A 74 9.88 -1.30 -2.64
N ILE A 75 8.85 -2.16 -2.57
CA ILE A 75 8.91 -3.52 -3.13
C ILE A 75 9.08 -3.48 -4.65
N LEU A 76 8.36 -2.59 -5.34
CA LEU A 76 8.51 -2.37 -6.77
C LEU A 76 9.93 -1.89 -7.11
N PHE A 77 10.46 -0.94 -6.34
CA PHE A 77 11.81 -0.41 -6.50
C PHE A 77 12.88 -1.50 -6.32
N ILE A 78 12.75 -2.31 -5.27
CA ILE A 78 13.64 -3.47 -5.04
C ILE A 78 13.52 -4.46 -6.19
N GLY A 79 12.30 -4.75 -6.68
CA GLY A 79 12.08 -5.65 -7.81
C GLY A 79 12.68 -5.15 -9.13
N ILE A 80 12.90 -3.83 -9.28
CA ILE A 80 13.61 -3.25 -10.42
C ILE A 80 15.13 -3.40 -10.25
N ILE A 81 15.66 -3.16 -9.05
CA ILE A 81 17.10 -3.29 -8.74
C ILE A 81 17.55 -4.75 -8.82
N GLU A 82 16.79 -5.64 -8.20
CA GLU A 82 16.94 -7.08 -8.26
C GLU A 82 15.89 -7.57 -9.26
N PRO A 83 16.21 -7.68 -10.57
CA PRO A 83 15.26 -7.73 -11.68
C PRO A 83 14.36 -8.98 -11.63
N SER A 84 13.37 -8.91 -10.75
CA SER A 84 12.48 -9.99 -10.36
C SER A 84 11.13 -9.69 -10.95
N TRP A 85 10.86 -10.32 -12.09
CA TRP A 85 9.62 -10.12 -12.84
C TRP A 85 8.38 -10.40 -11.98
N LYS A 86 8.49 -11.34 -11.04
CA LYS A 86 7.42 -11.68 -10.09
C LYS A 86 7.12 -10.53 -9.14
N MET A 87 8.14 -9.88 -8.58
CA MET A 87 7.96 -8.74 -7.69
C MET A 87 7.33 -7.56 -8.44
N ILE A 88 7.90 -7.21 -9.61
CA ILE A 88 7.40 -6.11 -10.45
C ILE A 88 5.94 -6.33 -10.85
N LEU A 89 5.61 -7.50 -11.40
CA LEU A 89 4.24 -7.82 -11.83
C LEU A 89 3.26 -7.88 -10.65
N SER A 90 3.72 -8.27 -9.47
CA SER A 90 2.84 -8.38 -8.30
C SER A 90 2.56 -7.02 -7.63
N ALA A 91 3.52 -6.08 -7.67
CA ALA A 91 3.41 -4.75 -7.08
C ALA A 91 2.77 -3.72 -8.03
N SER A 92 2.85 -3.96 -9.35
CA SER A 92 2.32 -3.03 -10.35
C SER A 92 0.81 -2.76 -10.27
N PRO A 93 -0.09 -3.73 -10.00
CA PRO A 93 -1.53 -3.47 -10.05
C PRO A 93 -1.95 -2.47 -8.97
N PHE A 94 -1.44 -2.63 -7.75
CA PHE A 94 -1.70 -1.70 -6.66
C PHE A 94 -1.13 -0.31 -6.96
N THR A 95 0.11 -0.26 -7.46
CA THR A 95 0.79 1.01 -7.78
C THR A 95 0.02 1.79 -8.85
N LEU A 96 -0.45 1.12 -9.91
CA LEU A 96 -1.23 1.72 -10.98
C LEU A 96 -2.58 2.26 -10.48
N VAL A 97 -3.31 1.47 -9.69
CA VAL A 97 -4.60 1.89 -9.11
C VAL A 97 -4.40 3.08 -8.17
N CYS A 98 -3.37 3.06 -7.33
CA CYS A 98 -3.06 4.16 -6.43
C CYS A 98 -2.72 5.44 -7.21
N CYS A 99 -1.85 5.35 -8.22
CA CYS A 99 -1.51 6.48 -9.08
C CYS A 99 -2.76 7.06 -9.78
N TRP A 100 -3.58 6.20 -10.37
CA TRP A 100 -4.81 6.63 -11.04
C TRP A 100 -5.75 7.32 -10.06
N HIS A 101 -5.98 6.74 -8.89
CA HIS A 101 -6.88 7.32 -7.88
C HIS A 101 -6.41 8.72 -7.44
N VAL A 102 -5.11 8.90 -7.18
CA VAL A 102 -4.54 10.21 -6.83
C VAL A 102 -4.68 11.20 -7.97
N LEU A 103 -4.41 10.80 -9.22
CA LEU A 103 -4.56 11.66 -10.40
C LEU A 103 -6.02 12.09 -10.63
N ALA A 104 -6.97 11.18 -10.49
CA ALA A 104 -8.40 11.47 -10.61
C ALA A 104 -8.87 12.47 -9.55
N MET A 105 -8.34 12.37 -8.32
CA MET A 105 -8.58 13.35 -7.26
C MET A 105 -7.99 14.73 -7.55
N ILE A 106 -6.80 14.81 -8.16
CA ILE A 106 -6.21 16.09 -8.57
C ILE A 106 -7.05 16.73 -9.69
N GLN A 107 -7.59 15.94 -10.61
CA GLN A 107 -8.42 16.43 -11.71
C GLN A 107 -9.75 16.99 -11.24
N THR A 108 -10.42 16.33 -10.28
CA THR A 108 -11.72 16.78 -9.74
C THR A 108 -11.62 18.06 -8.89
N ARG A 109 -10.43 18.40 -8.38
CA ARG A 109 -10.19 19.68 -7.68
C ARG A 109 -9.85 20.85 -8.61
N ARG A 110 -9.76 20.65 -9.93
CA ARG A 110 -9.56 21.75 -10.87
C ARG A 110 -10.86 22.57 -10.96
N PRO A 111 -10.84 23.88 -10.68
CA PRO A 111 -12.03 24.71 -10.85
C PRO A 111 -12.40 24.68 -12.34
N VAL A 112 -13.63 24.25 -12.65
CA VAL A 112 -14.21 24.45 -13.98
C VAL A 112 -14.18 25.95 -14.22
N LYS A 113 -13.36 26.41 -15.18
CA LYS A 113 -13.44 27.80 -15.67
C LYS A 113 -14.90 28.02 -16.07
N LYS A 114 -15.62 28.85 -15.31
CA LYS A 114 -16.94 29.35 -15.75
C LYS A 114 -16.70 30.05 -17.08
N ILE A 115 -17.13 29.42 -18.16
CA ILE A 115 -17.28 30.09 -19.45
C ILE A 115 -18.50 31.00 -19.27
N ILE A 116 -18.23 32.29 -19.07
CA ILE A 116 -19.24 33.34 -19.14
C ILE A 116 -19.31 33.70 -20.63
N VAL A 117 -20.43 33.36 -21.27
CA VAL A 117 -20.87 33.93 -22.55
C VAL A 117 -22.31 34.37 -22.36
#